data_AF-A0A1H8AQ12-F1
#
_entry.id   AF-A0A1H8AQ12-F1
#
_cell.length_a   1.000
_cell.length_b   1.000
_cell.length_c   1.000
_cell.angle_alpha   90.00
_cell.angle_beta   90.00
_cell.angle_gamma   90.00
#
_symmetry.space_group_name_H-M   'P 1'
#
loop_
_entity.id
_entity.type
_entity.pdbx_description
1 polymer ?
#
loop_
_entity_poly.entity_id
_entity_poly.type
_entity_poly.pdbx_seq_one_letter_code
_entity_poly.pdbx_strand_id
1 'polypeptide(L)' 'MNIRKEDLHLLIDLVNEKDTKLVYDLIRGVIEKNNEKDIIVEADNSPLTEKEKKLLKQAEIDIENEDLIDWDDSHA' A
#
# COMPACT_ATOMS: atom_id res chain seq x y z
N MET A 1 10.31 -13.64 -9.44
CA MET A 1 9.48 -12.87 -10.40
C MET A 1 9.07 -11.61 -9.67
N ASN A 2 9.56 -10.44 -10.08
CA ASN A 2 9.39 -9.20 -9.32
C ASN A 2 8.19 -8.43 -9.90
N ILE A 3 7.00 -8.70 -9.37
CA ILE A 3 5.79 -7.95 -9.71
C ILE A 3 5.71 -6.77 -8.75
N ARG A 4 5.54 -5.55 -9.26
CA ARG A 4 5.37 -4.37 -8.41
C ARG A 4 4.01 -4.40 -7.75
N LYS A 5 3.90 -3.82 -6.55
CA LYS A 5 2.65 -3.80 -5.80
C LYS A 5 1.54 -3.10 -6.59
N GLU A 6 1.86 -2.03 -7.32
CA GLU A 6 0.89 -1.32 -8.17
C GLU A 6 0.32 -2.21 -9.28
N ASP A 7 1.17 -3.01 -9.94
CA ASP A 7 0.76 -3.93 -11.01
C ASP A 7 -0.23 -4.99 -10.48
N LEU A 8 -0.08 -5.38 -9.21
CA LEU A 8 -0.96 -6.35 -8.55
C LEU A 8 -2.35 -5.76 -8.29
N HIS A 9 -2.42 -4.51 -7.83
CA HIS A 9 -3.68 -3.80 -7.61
C HIS A 9 -4.43 -3.59 -8.93
N LEU A 10 -3.74 -3.18 -10.00
CA LEU A 10 -4.34 -3.04 -11.34
C LEU A 10 -4.93 -4.35 -11.87
N LEU A 11 -4.25 -5.48 -11.65
CA LEU A 11 -4.77 -6.79 -12.05
C LEU A 11 -6.02 -7.19 -11.28
N ILE A 12 -6.14 -6.77 -10.02
CA ILE A 12 -7.31 -7.01 -9.18
C ILE A 12 -8.49 -6.11 -9.59
N ASP A 13 -8.22 -4.87 -9.99
CA ASP A 13 -9.25 -3.92 -10.44
C ASP A 13 -9.88 -4.32 -11.78
N LEU A 14 -9.17 -5.12 -12.59
CA LEU A 14 -9.68 -5.71 -13.84
C LEU A 14 -10.60 -6.92 -13.62
N VAL A 15 -10.72 -7.40 -12.38
CA VAL A 15 -11.56 -8.54 -12.01
C VAL A 15 -12.93 -8.03 -11.54
N ASN A 16 -14.00 -8.73 -11.93
CA ASN A 16 -15.33 -8.44 -11.40
C ASN A 16 -15.32 -8.43 -9.87
N GLU A 17 -15.98 -7.44 -9.26
CA GLU A 17 -16.07 -7.24 -7.80
C GLU A 17 -16.39 -8.51 -7.00
N LYS A 18 -17.24 -9.38 -7.59
CA LYS A 18 -17.66 -10.66 -7.00
C LYS A 18 -16.50 -11.67 -6.84
N ASP A 19 -15.49 -11.56 -7.70
CA ASP A 19 -14.37 -12.48 -7.81
C ASP A 19 -13.06 -11.88 -7.26
N THR A 20 -13.03 -10.56 -7.03
CA THR A 20 -11.88 -9.79 -6.50
C THR A 20 -11.30 -10.43 -5.23
N LYS A 21 -12.14 -10.79 -4.26
CA LYS A 21 -11.70 -11.43 -3.02
C LYS A 21 -11.04 -12.79 -3.26
N LEU A 22 -11.63 -13.60 -4.14
CA LEU A 22 -11.10 -14.93 -4.47
C LEU A 22 -9.74 -14.82 -5.16
N VAL A 23 -9.59 -13.87 -6.09
CA VAL A 23 -8.32 -13.60 -6.77
C VAL A 23 -7.26 -13.09 -5.78
N TYR A 24 -7.64 -12.20 -4.86
CA TYR A 24 -6.75 -11.73 -3.80
C TYR A 24 -6.27 -12.88 -2.92
N ASP A 25 -7.18 -13.72 -2.44
CA ASP A 25 -6.87 -14.87 -1.59
C ASP A 25 -5.97 -15.90 -2.31
N LEU A 26 -6.18 -16.10 -3.61
CA LEU A 26 -5.34 -16.97 -4.44
C LEU A 26 -3.93 -16.41 -4.61
N ILE A 27 -3.80 -15.13 -4.98
CA ILE A 27 -2.50 -14.47 -5.16
C ILE A 27 -1.75 -14.47 -3.83
N ARG A 28 -2.43 -14.14 -2.73
CA ARG A 28 -1.89 -14.19 -1.37
C ARG A 28 -1.37 -15.58 -1.03
N GLY A 29 -2.17 -16.64 -1.25
CA GLY A 29 -1.74 -18.01 -0.98
C GLY A 29 -0.55 -18.47 -1.81
N VAL A 30 -0.41 -18.00 -3.06
CA VAL A 30 0.74 -18.29 -3.93
C VAL A 30 1.99 -17.52 -3.48
N ILE A 31 1.83 -16.26 -3.06
CA ILE A 31 2.92 -15.44 -2.49
C ILE A 31 3.38 -16.06 -1.18
N GLU A 32 2.48 -16.36 -0.24
CA GLU A 32 2.82 -16.95 1.06
C GLU A 32 3.51 -18.32 0.91
N LYS A 33 3.04 -19.19 0.00
CA LYS A 33 3.71 -20.47 -0.29
C LYS A 33 5.10 -20.34 -0.91
N ASN A 34 5.35 -19.27 -1.68
CA ASN A 34 6.65 -19.03 -2.32
C ASN A 34 7.61 -18.18 -1.46
N ASN A 35 7.11 -17.46 -0.44
CA ASN A 35 7.86 -16.40 0.26
C ASN A 35 8.11 -16.61 1.75
N GLU A 36 7.87 -17.80 2.32
CA GLU A 36 8.29 -18.08 3.71
C GLU A 36 9.80 -17.89 3.97
N LYS A 37 10.63 -17.61 2.94
CA LYS A 37 12.07 -17.38 3.11
C LYS A 37 12.62 -16.01 2.69
N ASP A 38 11.92 -15.18 1.89
CA ASP A 38 12.60 -14.06 1.20
C ASP A 38 11.85 -12.71 1.06
N ILE A 39 10.68 -12.49 1.68
CA ILE A 39 10.17 -11.11 1.80
C ILE A 39 10.70 -10.48 3.08
N ILE A 40 11.90 -9.92 3.01
CA ILE A 40 12.38 -8.96 4.00
C ILE A 40 11.80 -7.60 3.59
N VAL A 41 10.74 -7.16 4.29
CA VAL A 41 10.26 -5.78 4.14
C VAL A 41 11.25 -4.88 4.86
N GLU A 42 12.26 -4.38 4.13
CA GLU A 42 13.22 -3.43 4.66
C GLU A 42 12.58 -2.03 4.69
N ALA A 43 12.26 -1.56 5.90
CA ALA A 43 11.95 -0.15 6.12
C ALA A 43 13.26 0.66 6.17
N ASP A 44 13.25 1.86 5.62
CA ASP A 44 14.34 2.80 5.86
C ASP A 44 14.32 3.23 7.34
N ASN A 45 15.35 2.81 8.08
CA ASN A 45 15.53 3.14 9.49
C ASN A 45 16.45 4.35 9.69
N SER A 46 16.73 5.10 8.62
CA SER A 46 17.47 6.35 8.73
C SER A 46 16.69 7.36 9.58
N PRO A 47 17.37 8.22 10.36
CA PRO A 47 16.69 9.26 11.12
C PRO A 47 15.94 10.21 10.21
N LEU A 48 14.70 10.54 10.57
CA LEU A 48 13.90 11.52 9.83
C LEU A 48 14.63 12.85 9.68
N THR A 49 14.66 13.36 8.45
CA THR A 49 15.12 14.71 8.12
C THR A 49 14.17 15.76 8.69
N GLU A 50 14.64 17.00 8.81
CA GLU A 50 13.80 18.12 9.28
C GLU A 50 12.58 18.37 8.38
N LYS A 51 12.68 18.05 7.09
CA LYS A 51 11.56 18.13 6.15
C LYS A 51 10.51 17.06 6.47
N GLU A 52 10.93 15.82 6.69
CA GLU A 52 10.04 14.71 7.03
C GLU A 52 9.37 14.92 8.39
N LYS A 53 10.10 15.43 9.39
CA LYS A 53 9.52 15.79 10.70
C LYS A 53 8.42 16.85 10.57
N LYS A 54 8.59 17.83 9.68
CA LYS A 54 7.55 18.84 9.41
C LYS A 54 6.32 18.23 8.75
N LEU A 55 6.51 17.34 7.78
CA LEU A 55 5.42 16.61 7.13
C LEU A 55 4.67 15.73 8.13
N LEU A 56 5.39 15.04 9.01
CA LEU A 56 4.78 14.19 10.04
C LEU A 56 3.93 15.00 11.02
N LYS A 57 4.45 16.14 11.49
CA LYS A 57 3.68 17.06 12.36
C LYS A 57 2.44 17.64 11.66
N GLN A 58 2.56 17.97 10.37
CA GLN A 58 1.41 18.46 9.61
C GLN A 58 0.36 17.37 9.45
N ALA A 59 0.76 16.15 9.10
CA ALA A 59 -0.14 15.02 8.99
C ALA A 59 -0.85 14.69 10.31
N GLU A 60 -0.17 14.82 11.46
CA GLU A 60 -0.81 14.67 12.78
C GLU A 60 -1.93 15.69 13.00
N ILE A 61 -1.70 16.95 12.62
CA ILE A 61 -2.68 18.03 12.70
C ILE A 61 -3.85 17.79 11.73
N ASP A 62 -3.55 17.36 10.51
CA ASP A 62 -4.55 17.09 9.47
C ASP A 62 -5.47 15.94 9.90
N ILE A 63 -4.92 14.89 10.52
CA ILE A 63 -5.68 13.77 11.11
C ILE A 63 -6.59 14.27 12.25
N GLU A 64 -6.09 15.11 13.15
CA GLU A 64 -6.88 15.63 14.27
C GLU A 64 -8.04 16.50 13.78
N ASN A 65 -7.84 17.23 12.68
CA ASN A 65 -8.84 18.11 12.08
C ASN A 65 -9.78 17.41 11.09
N GLU A 66 -9.63 16.10 10.87
CA GLU A 66 -10.33 15.33 9.82
C GLU A 66 -10.11 15.91 8.40
N ASP A 67 -9.03 16.67 8.19
CA ASP A 67 -8.62 17.24 6.89
C ASP A 67 -7.83 16.19 6.10
N LEU A 68 -8.50 15.08 5.82
CA LEU A 68 -7.93 13.93 5.13
C LEU A 68 -8.12 14.07 3.62
N ILE A 69 -7.10 13.70 2.86
CA ILE A 69 -7.21 13.61 1.40
C ILE A 69 -8.20 12.49 1.07
N ASP A 70 -9.27 12.83 0.34
CA ASP A 70 -10.12 11.83 -0.29
C ASP A 70 -9.37 11.23 -1.49
N TRP A 71 -9.20 9.91 -1.46
CA TRP A 71 -8.45 9.20 -2.49
C TRP A 71 -9.16 9.27 -3.85
N ASP A 72 -10.49 9.43 -3.86
CA ASP A 72 -11.26 9.57 -5.10
C ASP A 72 -11.05 10.94 -5.76
N ASP A 73 -10.80 12.00 -4.98
CA ASP A 73 -10.48 13.34 -5.49
C ASP A 73 -9.07 13.43 -6.09
N SER A 74 -8.18 12.49 -5.74
CA SER A 74 -6.79 12.46 -6.23
C SER A 74 -6.62 11.85 -7.63
N HIS A 75 -7.71 11.33 -8.23
CA HIS A 75 -7.73 10.68 -9.55
C HIS A 75 -8.41 11.50 -10.66
N ALA A 76 -8.66 12.81 -10.44
CA ALA A 76 -9.22 13.73 -11.43
C ALA A 76 -8.20 14.25 -12.47
#